data_AF-A0A820IGT5-F1
#
_entry.id   AF-A0A820IGT5-F1
#
_cell.length_a   1.000
_cell.length_b   1.000
_cell.length_c   1.000
_cell.angle_alpha   90.00
_cell.angle_beta   90.00
_cell.angle_gamma   90.00
#
_symmetry.space_group_name_H-M   'P 1'
#
loop_
_entity.id
_entity.type
_entity.pdbx_description
1 polymer ?
#
loop_
_entity_poly.entity_id
_entity_poly.type
_entity_poly.pdbx_seq_one_letter_code
_entity_poly.pdbx_strand_id
1 'polypeptide(L)' 'RLDQLIYIPLPDDKSRMAILKAALRKSPIAKDVDMNLLASVTKGFSGADLTEICQRACKLAIRESIEKEISLE' A
#
# COMPACT_ATOMS: atom_id res chain seq x y z
N ARG A 1 4.43 -15.17 32.81
CA ARG A 1 5.68 -14.38 32.63
C ARG A 1 5.99 -14.41 31.14
N LEU A 2 6.34 -13.29 30.52
CA LEU A 2 6.83 -13.29 29.13
C LEU A 2 8.33 -13.55 29.19
N ASP A 3 8.77 -14.70 28.68
CA ASP A 3 10.15 -15.16 28.84
C ASP A 3 11.10 -14.54 27.79
N GLN A 4 10.55 -14.03 26.70
CA GLN A 4 11.30 -13.33 25.65
C GLN A 4 10.56 -12.08 25.20
N LEU A 5 11.32 -11.00 25.01
CA LEU A 5 10.85 -9.76 24.39
C LEU A 5 11.51 -9.66 23.02
N ILE A 6 10.70 -9.70 21.96
CA ILE A 6 11.17 -9.55 20.57
C ILE A 6 10.78 -8.16 20.09
N TYR A 7 11.78 -7.36 19.76
CA TYR A 7 11.57 -6.06 19.15
C TYR A 7 11.35 -6.21 17.63
N ILE A 8 10.31 -5.56 17.12
CA ILE A 8 10.01 -5.49 15.69
C ILE A 8 10.21 -4.03 15.27
N PRO A 9 11.28 -3.71 14.51
CA PRO A 9 11.50 -2.35 14.02
C PRO A 9 10.49 -1.98 12.93
N LEU A 10 10.44 -0.68 12.62
CA LEU A 10 9.78 -0.21 11.40
C LEU A 10 10.44 -0.83 10.16
N PRO A 11 9.67 -1.09 9.09
CA PRO A 11 10.18 -1.71 7.88
C PRO A 11 11.23 -0.82 7.18
N ASP A 12 12.34 -1.46 6.78
CA ASP A 12 13.31 -0.86 5.87
C ASP A 12 12.74 -0.73 4.45
N ASP A 13 13.48 -0.07 3.55
CA ASP A 13 13.01 0.22 2.19
C ASP A 13 12.58 -1.03 1.42
N LYS A 14 13.36 -2.12 1.54
CA LYS A 14 13.05 -3.41 0.89
C LYS A 14 11.78 -4.04 1.48
N SER A 15 11.63 -3.98 2.80
CA SER A 15 10.46 -4.48 3.51
C SER A 15 9.22 -3.67 3.13
N ARG A 16 9.32 -2.34 3.02
CA ARG A 16 8.20 -1.49 2.57
C ARG A 16 7.77 -1.85 1.16
N MET A 17 8.71 -2.02 0.22
CA MET A 17 8.39 -2.49 -1.12
C MET A 17 7.71 -3.87 -1.11
N ALA A 18 8.18 -4.80 -0.29
CA ALA A 18 7.56 -6.13 -0.17
C ALA A 18 6.14 -6.06 0.38
N ILE A 19 5.90 -5.23 1.40
CA ILE A 19 4.56 -4.99 1.98
C ILE A 19 3.63 -4.36 0.94
N LEU A 20 4.07 -3.33 0.21
CA LEU A 20 3.29 -2.71 -0.86
C LEU A 20 2.90 -3.73 -1.94
N LYS A 21 3.86 -4.56 -2.40
CA LYS A 21 3.60 -5.63 -3.37
C LYS A 21 2.63 -6.68 -2.82
N ALA A 22 2.73 -7.03 -1.54
CA ALA A 22 1.83 -7.98 -0.91
C ALA A 22 0.41 -7.42 -0.79
N ALA A 23 0.27 -6.17 -0.32
CA ALA A 23 -1.00 -5.48 -0.17
C ALA A 23 -1.73 -5.31 -1.52
N LEU A 24 -0.98 -5.07 -2.60
CA LEU A 24 -1.52 -4.85 -3.94
C LEU A 24 -1.56 -6.10 -4.83
N ARG A 25 -1.17 -7.28 -4.33
CA ARG A 25 -1.01 -8.53 -5.12
C ARG A 25 -2.23 -8.92 -5.95
N LYS A 26 -3.43 -8.60 -5.48
CA LYS A 26 -4.72 -8.92 -6.13
C LYS A 26 -5.41 -7.70 -6.75
N SER A 27 -4.79 -6.52 -6.67
CA SER A 27 -5.36 -5.28 -7.21
C SER A 27 -4.83 -5.05 -8.63
N PRO A 28 -5.66 -4.56 -9.56
CA PRO A 28 -5.16 -4.05 -10.83
C PRO A 28 -4.31 -2.81 -10.57
N ILE A 29 -3.10 -2.77 -11.14
CA ILE A 29 -2.17 -1.65 -11.00
C ILE A 29 -1.71 -1.25 -12.40
N ALA A 30 -1.67 0.05 -12.67
CA ALA A 30 -1.17 0.58 -13.92
C ALA A 30 0.36 0.37 -14.04
N LYS A 31 0.86 0.24 -15.28
CA LYS A 31 2.27 -0.10 -15.56
C LYS A 31 3.27 0.99 -15.15
N ASP A 32 2.78 2.22 -14.98
CA ASP A 32 3.52 3.41 -14.60
C ASP A 32 3.64 3.60 -13.08
N VAL A 33 3.05 2.72 -12.27
CA VAL A 33 3.19 2.77 -10.81
C VAL A 33 4.54 2.21 -10.37
N ASP A 34 5.43 3.09 -9.92
CA ASP A 34 6.76 2.72 -9.44
C ASP A 34 6.77 2.36 -7.93
N MET A 35 6.92 1.06 -7.65
CA MET A 35 7.00 0.54 -6.28
C MET A 35 8.28 0.95 -5.54
N ASN A 36 9.38 1.21 -6.24
CA ASN A 36 10.61 1.68 -5.61
C ASN A 36 10.44 3.11 -5.13
N LEU A 37 9.83 3.96 -5.96
CA LEU A 37 9.49 5.32 -5.58
C LEU A 37 8.57 5.33 -4.36
N LEU A 38 7.48 4.56 -4.38
CA LEU A 38 6.54 4.45 -3.25
C LEU A 38 7.24 4.00 -1.96
N ALA A 39 8.14 3.02 -2.03
CA ALA A 39 8.91 2.59 -0.88
C ALA A 39 9.83 3.70 -0.35
N SER A 40 10.47 4.48 -1.23
CA SER A 40 11.39 5.56 -0.83
C SER A 40 10.69 6.71 -0.11
N VAL A 41 9.48 7.08 -0.52
CA VAL A 41 8.73 8.22 0.04
C VAL A 41 7.92 7.87 1.29
N THR A 42 7.76 6.58 1.60
CA THR A 42 6.99 6.08 2.76
C THR A 42 7.87 5.77 3.98
N LYS A 43 9.03 6.43 4.10
CA LYS A 43 9.92 6.26 5.25
C LYS A 43 9.20 6.58 6.56
N GLY A 44 9.33 5.69 7.55
CA GLY A 44 8.69 5.83 8.86
C GLY A 44 7.29 5.21 8.94
N PHE A 45 6.74 4.70 7.83
CA PHE A 45 5.44 4.04 7.84
C PHE A 45 5.57 2.63 8.43
N SER A 46 4.60 2.24 9.24
CA SER A 46 4.43 0.86 9.68
C SER A 46 3.84 -0.01 8.56
N GLY A 47 3.83 -1.34 8.77
CA GLY A 47 3.15 -2.24 7.83
C GLY A 47 1.65 -1.99 7.71
N ALA A 48 1.02 -1.50 8.78
CA ALA A 48 -0.40 -1.11 8.77
C ALA A 48 -0.63 0.14 7.91
N ASP A 49 0.21 1.17 8.06
CA ASP A 49 0.11 2.41 7.27
C ASP A 49 0.25 2.13 5.77
N LEU A 50 1.24 1.31 5.39
CA LEU A 50 1.45 0.89 3.99
C LEU A 50 0.25 0.13 3.41
N THR A 51 -0.38 -0.70 4.24
CA THR A 51 -1.57 -1.45 3.82
C THR A 51 -2.77 -0.51 3.67
N GLU A 52 -2.95 0.42 4.61
CA GLU A 52 -4.07 1.37 4.60
C GLU A 52 -4.02 2.31 3.40
N ILE A 53 -2.84 2.84 3.04
CA ILE A 53 -2.72 3.68 1.84
C ILE A 53 -3.13 2.93 0.57
N CYS A 54 -2.80 1.64 0.47
CA CYS A 54 -3.18 0.80 -0.66
C CYS A 54 -4.71 0.58 -0.71
N GLN A 55 -5.33 0.30 0.44
CA GLN A 55 -6.77 0.13 0.53
C GLN A 55 -7.52 1.42 0.22
N ARG A 56 -7.01 2.57 0.69
CA ARG A 56 -7.59 3.88 0.41
C ARG A 56 -7.48 4.24 -1.07
N ALA A 57 -6.33 3.99 -1.70
CA ALA A 57 -6.15 4.20 -3.15
C ALA A 57 -7.13 3.35 -3.96
N CYS A 58 -7.32 2.07 -3.60
CA CYS A 58 -8.29 1.20 -4.25
C CYS A 58 -9.73 1.73 -4.12
N LYS A 59 -10.15 2.17 -2.92
CA LYS A 59 -11.49 2.75 -2.70
C LYS A 59 -11.72 4.02 -3.53
N LEU A 60 -10.69 4.86 -3.69
CA LEU A 60 -10.77 6.06 -4.51
C LEU A 60 -10.90 5.70 -6.00
N ALA A 61 -10.08 4.77 -6.50
CA ALA A 61 -10.16 4.31 -7.89
C ALA A 61 -11.55 3.70 -8.23
N ILE A 62 -12.15 2.94 -7.30
CA ILE A 62 -13.51 2.41 -7.48
C ILE A 62 -14.53 3.55 -7.61
N ARG A 63 -14.45 4.57 -6.73
CA ARG A 63 -15.36 5.73 -6.78
C ARG A 63 -15.21 6.50 -8.10
N GLU A 64 -13.98 6.78 -8.52
CA GLU A 64 -13.69 7.46 -9.79
C GLU A 64 -14.22 6.67 -11.00
N SER A 65 -14.12 5.34 -10.98
CA SER A 65 -14.67 4.49 -12.05
C SER A 65 -16.19 4.61 -12.13
N ILE A 66 -16.88 4.53 -10.99
CA ILE A 66 -18.35 4.65 -10.92
C ILE A 66 -18.80 6.04 -11.37
N GLU A 67 -18.15 7.10 -10.89
CA GLU A 67 -18.45 8.47 -11.28
C GLU A 67 -18.26 8.69 -12.78
N LYS A 68 -17.20 8.11 -13.36
CA LYS A 68 -16.93 8.16 -14.79
C LYS A 68 -18.01 7.44 -15.61
N GLU A 69 -18.43 6.25 -15.17
CA GLU A 69 -19.53 5.50 -15.80
C GLU A 69 -20.84 6.31 -15.80
N ILE A 70 -21.22 6.90 -14.66
CA ILE A 70 -22.41 7.75 -14.54
C ILE A 70 -22.33 8.98 -15.46
N SER A 71 -21.16 9.61 -15.59
CA SER A 71 -20.99 10.81 -16.43
C SER A 71 -21.06 10.55 -17.95
N LEU A 72 -20.95 9.29 -18.36
CA LEU A 72 -20.98 8.87 -19.76
C LEU A 72 -22.40 8.45 -20.20
N GLU A 73 -23.31 8.24 -19.25
CA GLU A 73 -24.75 8.04 -19.47
C GLU A 73 -25.50 9.38 -19.59
#